data_AF-A0A5J5BE20-F1
#
_entry.id   AF-A0A5J5BE20-F1
#
_cell.length_a   1.000
_cell.length_b   1.000
_cell.length_c   1.000
_cell.angle_alpha   90.00
_cell.angle_beta   90.00
_cell.angle_gamma   90.00
#
_symmetry.space_group_name_H-M   'P 1'
#
loop_
_entity.id
_entity.type
_entity.pdbx_description
1 polymer ?
#
loop_
_entity_poly.entity_id
_entity_poly.type
_entity_poly.pdbx_seq_one_letter_code
_entity_poly.pdbx_strand_id
1 'polypeptide(L)'
;MPSWSRSPSLPYIGVKLVTYYSQNSSLNLPGVHASYVLFNSLTGQTLASLDGTELTLYRTSCVSGLASQYLSRPESEVLVMIGSGSLAPHLIKAHLTARPNVKRVIIWNRTVEKARILAEEMSKDDEFKGVSYESNRCLGEAVGMGDIVSCATNSETPLVRGAALKAGAHLDLVGSFKHSMRECDDEAIKKGRVFVDNEAALVEAGELVGAFERGVISPEEIGGNLVELIKGQKVGRRDSSEITVFKSVGSAIVDILSAQLLYESCMNDESSEILPPTSFGWMLSFRYSPAILTRTLESIEFSKNNSSTVVCAAKGPRPRYPRVWKTRRTTGTISKSVKLVECVKGLSNVKEEVYGALDSFIAWELEFPLIIVKKALKILENEKEWKRIIQVTKWMLSKGQGGTMGSYYSLLNALAEEGRLDEAEELWTKLFSENLESMPRMFFDKMISIYYKRGMHEKMFEIFADMDELGIRPNVSIVSMVGDVFQKLGMLDKYEKLKKKYAPPKREYRYIKGKRVRIRSKHLHEFGDASEGVNKFDKESNENPNGMCEDATVRADTLNGDTNLCEDAEVGSDELDEVTNSS
;
A
#
# COMPACT_ATOMS: atom_id res chain seq x y z
N MET A 1 4.93 0.23 1.36
CA MET A 1 5.21 1.64 1.72
C MET A 1 6.24 2.20 0.74
N PRO A 2 5.81 2.82 -0.38
CA PRO A 2 6.72 3.45 -1.34
C PRO A 2 7.07 4.89 -0.93
N SER A 3 8.25 5.36 -1.31
CA SER A 3 8.68 6.76 -1.21
C SER A 3 9.66 7.10 -2.33
N TRP A 4 9.72 8.37 -2.70
CA TRP A 4 10.64 8.84 -3.73
C TRP A 4 11.04 10.29 -3.50
N SER A 5 12.19 10.63 -4.02
CA SER A 5 12.64 12.00 -4.15
C SER A 5 13.29 12.21 -5.51
N ARG A 6 13.13 13.43 -6.02
CA ARG A 6 13.80 13.92 -7.24
C ARG A 6 14.88 14.95 -6.92
N SER A 7 15.14 15.21 -5.63
CA SER A 7 16.22 16.11 -5.22
C SER A 7 17.56 15.52 -5.68
N PRO A 8 18.48 16.34 -6.22
CA PRO A 8 19.83 15.89 -6.53
C PRO A 8 20.57 15.29 -5.32
N SER A 9 20.24 15.74 -4.10
CA SER A 9 20.81 15.23 -2.85
C SER A 9 20.14 13.94 -2.32
N LEU A 10 19.02 13.53 -2.93
CA LEU A 10 18.29 12.31 -2.59
C LEU A 10 17.66 11.73 -3.87
N PRO A 11 18.46 11.27 -4.86
CA PRO A 11 17.97 10.81 -6.16
C PRO A 11 17.54 9.33 -6.10
N TYR A 12 16.64 9.02 -5.16
CA TYR A 12 16.24 7.65 -4.87
C TYR A 12 14.72 7.47 -4.93
N ILE A 13 14.32 6.27 -5.35
CA ILE A 13 12.98 5.72 -5.16
C ILE A 13 13.15 4.47 -4.31
N GLY A 14 12.26 4.23 -3.36
CA GLY A 14 12.32 3.03 -2.54
C GLY A 14 10.95 2.49 -2.20
N VAL A 15 10.89 1.18 -1.96
CA VAL A 15 9.65 0.51 -1.57
C VAL A 15 9.96 -0.49 -0.47
N LYS A 16 9.29 -0.33 0.67
CA LYS A 16 9.23 -1.35 1.72
C LYS A 16 8.01 -2.24 1.52
N LEU A 17 8.26 -3.54 1.44
CA LEU A 17 7.26 -4.59 1.53
C LEU A 17 7.27 -5.09 2.96
N VAL A 18 6.20 -4.87 3.71
CA VAL A 18 6.11 -5.21 5.14
C VAL A 18 4.87 -6.03 5.41
N THR A 19 5.01 -7.01 6.29
CA THR A 19 3.93 -7.84 6.80
C THR A 19 3.92 -7.80 8.32
N TYR A 20 2.74 -7.96 8.91
CA TYR A 20 2.57 -8.01 10.36
C TYR A 20 1.66 -9.18 10.74
N TYR A 21 2.19 -10.08 11.57
CA TYR A 21 1.51 -11.26 12.09
C TYR A 21 1.72 -11.34 13.60
N SER A 22 0.73 -10.91 14.39
CA SER A 22 0.82 -10.86 15.86
C SER A 22 1.05 -12.25 16.50
N GLN A 23 0.56 -13.31 15.85
CA GLN A 23 0.66 -14.69 16.31
C GLN A 23 2.05 -15.32 16.08
N ASN A 24 2.96 -14.67 15.33
CA ASN A 24 4.30 -15.23 15.09
C ASN A 24 5.10 -15.47 16.37
N SER A 25 4.77 -14.76 17.44
CA SER A 25 5.36 -14.99 18.76
C SER A 25 5.17 -16.42 19.30
N SER A 26 4.07 -17.12 18.95
CA SER A 26 3.88 -18.53 19.32
C SER A 26 4.73 -19.49 18.49
N LEU A 27 5.26 -19.01 17.36
CA LEU A 27 6.13 -19.76 16.45
C LEU A 27 7.62 -19.37 16.62
N ASN A 28 7.95 -18.54 17.62
CA ASN A 28 9.28 -17.94 17.80
C ASN A 28 9.79 -17.17 16.57
N LEU A 29 8.87 -16.57 15.80
CA LEU A 29 9.19 -15.68 14.68
C LEU A 29 8.92 -14.22 15.05
N PRO A 30 9.65 -13.26 14.45
CA PRO A 30 9.31 -11.84 14.55
C PRO A 30 7.87 -11.56 14.10
N GLY A 31 7.19 -10.65 14.80
CA GLY A 31 5.84 -10.22 14.42
C GLY A 31 5.79 -9.37 13.16
N VAL A 32 6.91 -8.74 12.80
CA VAL A 32 7.08 -7.93 11.59
C VAL A 32 8.16 -8.55 10.74
N HIS A 33 7.89 -8.72 9.46
CA HIS A 33 8.87 -9.09 8.45
C HIS A 33 8.80 -8.10 7.31
N ALA A 34 9.96 -7.63 6.84
CA ALA A 34 10.02 -6.71 5.72
C ALA A 34 11.23 -6.91 4.82
N SER A 35 11.05 -6.54 3.55
CA SER A 35 12.12 -6.40 2.57
C SER A 35 12.04 -4.99 1.98
N TYR A 36 13.19 -4.38 1.74
CA TYR A 36 13.27 -3.04 1.17
C TYR A 36 14.05 -3.08 -0.14
N VAL A 37 13.53 -2.40 -1.17
CA VAL A 37 14.21 -2.26 -2.46
C VAL A 37 14.43 -0.79 -2.76
N LEU A 38 15.68 -0.43 -3.08
CA LEU A 38 16.11 0.91 -3.43
C LEU A 38 16.42 0.98 -4.93
N PHE A 39 16.01 2.07 -5.57
CA PHE A 39 16.19 2.35 -6.99
C PHE A 39 16.78 3.74 -7.18
N ASN A 40 17.50 3.93 -8.27
CA ASN A 40 17.89 5.25 -8.76
C ASN A 40 16.65 5.95 -9.32
N SER A 41 16.37 7.18 -8.88
CA SER A 41 15.16 7.91 -9.29
C SER A 41 15.18 8.41 -10.74
N LEU A 42 16.36 8.52 -11.34
CA LEU A 42 16.56 9.03 -12.70
C LEU A 42 16.50 7.90 -13.73
N THR A 43 17.14 6.77 -13.45
CA THR A 43 17.25 5.65 -14.41
C THR A 43 16.25 4.53 -14.15
N GLY A 44 15.64 4.48 -12.96
CA GLY A 44 14.81 3.36 -12.51
C GLY A 44 15.59 2.08 -12.20
N GLN A 45 16.92 2.12 -12.26
CA GLN A 45 17.77 0.97 -11.96
C GLN A 45 17.64 0.58 -10.48
N THR A 46 17.47 -0.72 -10.21
CA THR A 46 17.55 -1.25 -8.84
C THR A 46 18.98 -1.18 -8.33
N LEU A 47 19.18 -0.47 -7.22
CA LEU A 47 20.50 -0.26 -6.60
C LEU A 47 20.79 -1.29 -5.52
N ALA A 48 19.82 -1.53 -4.63
CA ALA A 48 20.01 -2.42 -3.50
C ALA A 48 18.71 -3.14 -3.08
N SER A 49 18.90 -4.34 -2.52
CA SER A 49 17.88 -5.05 -1.75
C SER A 49 18.38 -5.19 -0.32
N LEU A 50 17.60 -4.70 0.64
CA LEU A 50 17.96 -4.62 2.05
C LEU A 50 16.97 -5.44 2.90
N ASP A 51 17.44 -5.87 4.07
CA ASP A 51 16.55 -6.37 5.12
C ASP A 51 15.69 -5.20 5.64
N GLY A 52 14.40 -5.24 5.32
CA GLY A 52 13.46 -4.19 5.76
C GLY A 52 13.06 -4.34 7.23
N THR A 53 13.28 -5.50 7.83
CA THR A 53 12.98 -5.80 9.23
C THR A 53 13.94 -5.05 10.13
N GLU A 54 15.25 -5.25 9.93
CA GLU A 54 16.31 -4.53 10.63
C GLU A 54 16.22 -3.02 10.38
N LEU A 55 16.04 -2.61 9.12
CA LEU A 55 15.85 -1.21 8.76
C LEU A 55 14.70 -0.57 9.56
N THR A 56 13.61 -1.31 9.77
CA THR A 56 12.45 -0.83 10.53
C THR A 56 12.77 -0.64 12.02
N LEU A 57 13.60 -1.49 12.62
CA LEU A 57 14.00 -1.35 14.03
C LEU A 57 14.76 -0.04 14.25
N TYR A 58 15.80 0.21 13.46
CA TYR A 58 16.63 1.42 13.56
C TYR A 58 15.85 2.69 13.21
N ARG A 59 15.17 2.71 12.07
CA ARG A 59 14.50 3.95 11.63
C ARG A 59 13.39 4.36 12.59
N THR A 60 12.69 3.40 13.19
CA THR A 60 11.59 3.68 14.13
C THR A 60 12.13 4.19 15.46
N SER A 61 13.20 3.60 15.98
CA SER A 61 13.82 4.08 17.21
C SER A 61 14.46 5.46 17.04
N CYS A 62 15.15 5.71 15.91
CA CYS A 62 15.75 7.01 15.62
C CYS A 62 14.73 8.15 15.56
N VAL A 63 13.54 7.90 14.98
CA VAL A 63 12.44 8.89 14.99
C VAL A 63 12.00 9.22 16.41
N SER A 64 11.89 8.20 17.27
CA SER A 64 11.47 8.36 18.66
C SER A 64 12.53 9.09 19.50
N GLY A 65 13.81 8.75 19.30
CA GLY A 65 14.94 9.47 19.89
C GLY A 65 15.00 10.94 19.43
N LEU A 66 14.81 11.19 18.13
CA LEU A 66 14.76 12.55 17.59
C LEU A 66 13.59 13.34 18.18
N ALA A 67 12.40 12.76 18.28
CA ALA A 67 11.25 13.42 18.93
C ALA A 67 11.55 13.73 20.41
N SER A 68 12.16 12.78 21.13
CA SER A 68 12.61 13.00 22.50
C SER A 68 13.58 14.19 22.60
N GLN A 69 14.46 14.41 21.61
CA GLN A 69 15.34 15.59 21.61
C GLN A 69 14.59 16.94 21.65
N TYR A 70 13.39 17.01 21.06
CA TYR A 70 12.56 18.22 21.07
C TYR A 70 11.55 18.28 22.23
N LEU A 71 11.15 17.11 22.74
CA LEU A 71 9.96 16.99 23.59
C LEU A 71 10.26 16.55 25.02
N SER A 72 11.32 15.77 25.27
CA SER A 72 11.72 15.40 26.64
C SER A 72 12.62 16.45 27.27
N ARG A 73 12.74 16.44 28.59
CA ARG A 73 13.60 17.39 29.31
C ARG A 73 15.08 17.02 29.09
N PRO A 74 15.98 18.00 28.89
CA PRO A 74 17.42 17.73 28.81
C PRO A 74 17.98 17.03 30.06
N GLU A 75 17.40 17.34 31.22
CA GLU A 75 17.74 16.77 32.54
C GLU A 75 17.03 15.45 32.85
N SER A 76 16.51 14.75 31.84
CA SER A 76 15.84 13.45 32.06
C SER A 76 16.87 12.41 32.54
N GLU A 77 16.61 11.76 33.67
CA GLU A 77 17.53 10.79 34.29
C GLU A 77 16.98 9.35 34.25
N VAL A 78 15.65 9.18 34.18
CA VAL A 78 14.98 7.88 34.23
C VAL A 78 14.17 7.62 32.97
N LEU A 79 14.54 6.57 32.22
CA LEU A 79 13.76 6.02 31.12
C LEU A 79 12.98 4.79 31.58
N VAL A 80 11.70 4.71 31.24
CA VAL A 80 10.86 3.54 31.44
C VAL A 80 10.50 2.97 30.07
N MET A 81 10.91 1.72 29.81
CA MET A 81 10.59 1.00 28.59
C MET A 81 9.47 0.00 28.86
N ILE A 82 8.31 0.21 28.24
CA ILE A 82 7.13 -0.64 28.34
C ILE A 82 7.07 -1.53 27.09
N GLY A 83 7.30 -2.83 27.31
CA GLY A 83 7.47 -3.83 26.28
C GLY A 83 8.93 -4.26 26.15
N SER A 84 9.14 -5.55 25.90
CA SER A 84 10.47 -6.16 25.76
C SER A 84 10.60 -6.92 24.43
N GLY A 85 9.99 -6.39 23.36
CA GLY A 85 10.09 -6.94 22.01
C GLY A 85 11.35 -6.47 21.28
N SER A 86 11.51 -6.86 20.01
CA SER A 86 12.68 -6.54 19.19
C SER A 86 12.99 -5.04 19.05
N LEU A 87 11.97 -4.18 19.20
CA LEU A 87 12.13 -2.73 19.11
C LEU A 87 12.66 -2.11 20.42
N ALA A 88 12.43 -2.75 21.57
CA ALA A 88 12.78 -2.19 22.88
C ALA A 88 14.28 -1.89 23.05
N PRO A 89 15.24 -2.78 22.69
CA PRO A 89 16.66 -2.46 22.73
C PRO A 89 16.99 -1.21 21.92
N HIS A 90 16.43 -1.10 20.71
CA HIS A 90 16.69 0.00 19.78
C HIS A 90 16.13 1.33 20.30
N LEU A 91 14.92 1.32 20.88
CA LEU A 91 14.32 2.50 21.52
C LEU A 91 15.13 2.96 22.72
N ILE A 92 15.57 2.03 23.57
CA ILE A 92 16.44 2.36 24.70
C ILE A 92 17.69 3.07 24.21
N LYS A 93 18.42 2.47 23.25
CA LYS A 93 19.63 3.09 22.67
C LYS A 93 19.36 4.46 22.07
N ALA A 94 18.29 4.61 21.29
CA ALA A 94 17.94 5.89 20.66
C ALA A 94 17.62 6.99 21.70
N HIS A 95 16.90 6.64 22.76
CA HIS A 95 16.60 7.58 23.85
C HIS A 95 17.85 7.93 24.68
N LEU A 96 18.73 6.96 24.95
CA LEU A 96 20.02 7.23 25.63
C LEU A 96 20.92 8.15 24.78
N THR A 97 20.96 7.95 23.46
CA THR A 97 21.67 8.85 22.54
C THR A 97 21.05 10.25 22.51
N ALA A 98 19.72 10.34 22.53
CA ALA A 98 19.00 11.62 22.56
C ALA A 98 19.14 12.37 23.91
N ARG A 99 19.29 11.61 25.00
CA ARG A 99 19.36 12.10 26.39
C ARG A 99 20.48 11.38 27.16
N PRO A 100 21.74 11.81 26.98
CA PRO A 100 22.88 11.20 27.66
C PRO A 100 22.87 11.28 29.19
N ASN A 101 22.01 12.14 29.77
CA ASN A 101 21.84 12.28 31.22
C ASN A 101 21.02 11.13 31.85
N VAL A 102 20.39 10.27 31.04
CA VAL A 102 19.66 9.11 31.54
C VAL A 102 20.65 8.13 32.18
N LYS A 103 20.45 7.84 33.46
CA LYS A 103 21.29 6.94 34.27
C LYS A 103 20.59 5.65 34.66
N ARG A 104 19.25 5.60 34.54
CA ARG A 104 18.45 4.45 34.93
C ARG A 104 17.41 4.12 33.87
N VAL A 105 17.41 2.86 33.44
CA VAL A 105 16.44 2.30 32.51
C VAL A 105 15.63 1.22 33.23
N ILE A 106 14.33 1.45 33.37
CA ILE A 106 13.39 0.51 33.97
C ILE A 106 12.61 -0.17 32.86
N ILE A 107 12.71 -1.49 32.78
CA ILE A 107 12.02 -2.28 31.77
C ILE A 107 10.82 -2.98 32.41
N TRP A 108 9.65 -2.79 31.83
CA TRP A 108 8.45 -3.52 32.19
C TRP A 108 7.94 -4.32 31.00
N ASN A 109 7.48 -5.54 31.26
CA ASN A 109 6.76 -6.35 30.30
C ASN A 109 5.75 -7.25 31.01
N ARG A 110 4.65 -7.59 30.33
CA ARG A 110 3.62 -8.51 30.85
C ARG A 110 4.24 -9.84 31.35
N THR A 111 5.24 -10.34 30.64
CA THR A 111 6.07 -11.45 31.11
C THR A 111 7.33 -10.88 31.74
N VAL A 112 7.37 -10.84 33.08
CA VAL A 112 8.47 -10.27 33.87
C VAL A 112 9.84 -10.83 33.47
N GLU A 113 9.89 -12.14 33.20
CA GLU A 113 11.14 -12.81 32.82
C GLU A 113 11.74 -12.24 31.52
N LYS A 114 10.92 -11.86 30.54
CA LYS A 114 11.43 -11.22 29.31
C LYS A 114 11.99 -9.82 29.57
N ALA A 115 11.43 -9.07 30.51
CA ALA A 115 11.99 -7.79 30.92
C ALA A 115 13.34 -7.96 31.64
N ARG A 116 13.45 -8.99 32.50
CA ARG A 116 14.71 -9.35 33.18
C ARG A 116 15.80 -9.72 32.18
N ILE A 117 15.49 -10.60 31.23
CA ILE A 117 16.44 -11.02 30.17
C ILE A 117 16.91 -9.81 29.38
N LEU A 118 16.00 -8.93 28.95
CA LEU A 118 16.37 -7.74 28.20
C LEU A 118 17.25 -6.78 29.04
N ALA A 119 16.95 -6.58 30.32
CA ALA A 119 17.79 -5.76 31.20
C ALA A 119 19.20 -6.34 31.33
N GLU A 120 19.33 -7.66 31.44
CA GLU A 120 20.62 -8.35 31.48
C GLU A 120 21.39 -8.25 30.16
N GLU A 121 20.71 -8.39 29.02
CA GLU A 121 21.32 -8.20 27.70
C GLU A 121 21.83 -6.77 27.52
N MET A 122 21.03 -5.76 27.87
CA MET A 122 21.42 -4.35 27.79
C MET A 122 22.57 -4.01 28.76
N SER A 123 22.63 -4.66 29.92
CA SER A 123 23.71 -4.45 30.90
C SER A 123 25.08 -4.97 30.45
N LYS A 124 25.11 -5.87 29.46
CA LYS A 124 26.36 -6.40 28.87
C LYS A 124 26.92 -5.51 27.78
N ASP A 125 26.16 -4.54 27.31
CA ASP A 125 26.57 -3.62 26.25
C ASP A 125 27.36 -2.45 26.85
N ASP A 126 28.62 -2.32 26.42
CA ASP A 126 29.53 -1.27 26.89
C ASP A 126 29.32 0.09 26.19
N GLU A 127 28.37 0.20 25.25
CA GLU A 127 28.09 1.42 24.49
C GLU A 127 27.65 2.58 25.41
N PHE A 128 26.84 2.31 26.43
CA PHE A 128 26.29 3.31 27.35
C PHE A 128 26.75 3.11 28.80
N LYS A 129 28.03 3.45 29.05
CA LYS A 129 28.64 3.31 30.39
C LYS A 129 27.94 4.17 31.43
N GLY A 130 27.73 3.60 32.62
CA GLY A 130 27.12 4.30 33.76
C GLY A 130 25.59 4.26 33.79
N VAL A 131 24.94 3.62 32.80
CA VAL A 131 23.50 3.37 32.81
C VAL A 131 23.20 2.07 33.53
N SER A 132 22.27 2.13 34.49
CA SER A 132 21.72 0.96 35.18
C SER A 132 20.46 0.46 34.47
N TYR A 133 20.37 -0.86 34.29
CA TYR A 133 19.21 -1.51 33.67
C TYR A 133 18.55 -2.42 34.71
N GLU A 134 17.27 -2.20 34.95
CA GLU A 134 16.50 -2.99 35.91
C GLU A 134 15.14 -3.37 35.34
N SER A 135 14.55 -4.45 35.88
CA SER A 135 13.18 -4.83 35.57
C SER A 135 12.27 -4.54 36.76
N ASN A 136 11.08 -4.00 36.52
CA ASN A 136 10.09 -3.74 37.56
C ASN A 136 8.81 -4.55 37.29
N ARG A 137 8.17 -5.05 38.35
CA ARG A 137 6.92 -5.82 38.28
C ARG A 137 5.69 -4.92 38.29
N CYS A 138 5.76 -3.78 38.96
CA CYS A 138 4.64 -2.85 39.12
C CYS A 138 4.69 -1.76 38.03
N LEU A 139 3.77 -1.85 37.07
CA LEU A 139 3.70 -0.91 35.95
C LEU A 139 3.43 0.54 36.41
N GLY A 140 2.51 0.73 37.34
CA GLY A 140 2.14 2.07 37.84
C GLY A 140 3.30 2.79 38.53
N GLU A 141 4.05 2.07 39.36
CA GLU A 141 5.26 2.60 40.00
C GLU A 141 6.34 2.93 38.97
N ALA A 142 6.56 2.03 37.99
CA ALA A 142 7.52 2.26 36.92
C ALA A 142 7.20 3.55 36.15
N VAL A 143 5.95 3.70 35.68
CA VAL A 143 5.47 4.90 34.97
C VAL A 143 5.66 6.16 35.82
N GLY A 144 5.34 6.11 37.11
CA GLY A 144 5.48 7.26 38.02
C GLY A 144 6.91 7.72 38.25
N MET A 145 7.90 6.88 38.00
CA MET A 145 9.32 7.23 38.12
C MET A 145 9.90 7.81 36.82
N GLY A 146 9.33 7.52 35.66
CA GLY A 146 9.91 7.84 34.34
C GLY A 146 9.88 9.34 34.01
N ASP A 147 11.04 9.91 33.69
CA ASP A 147 11.11 11.19 32.96
C ASP A 147 10.70 11.00 31.50
N ILE A 148 11.08 9.84 30.94
CA ILE A 148 10.68 9.37 29.63
C ILE A 148 10.01 8.02 29.82
N VAL A 149 8.83 7.83 29.25
CA VAL A 149 8.10 6.57 29.21
C VAL A 149 7.90 6.20 27.74
N SER A 150 8.60 5.17 27.26
CA SER A 150 8.50 4.72 25.86
C SER A 150 7.75 3.38 25.81
N CYS A 151 6.77 3.29 24.91
CA CYS A 151 5.89 2.13 24.75
C CYS A 151 6.06 1.52 23.35
N ALA A 152 6.33 0.21 23.32
CA ALA A 152 6.40 -0.58 22.10
C ALA A 152 5.71 -1.94 22.30
N THR A 153 4.40 -1.89 22.46
CA THR A 153 3.55 -3.04 22.77
C THR A 153 2.47 -3.26 21.71
N ASN A 154 2.00 -4.50 21.60
CA ASN A 154 0.84 -4.83 20.78
C ASN A 154 -0.48 -4.73 21.58
N SER A 155 -0.59 -3.79 22.53
CA SER A 155 -1.74 -3.73 23.44
C SER A 155 -2.97 -3.12 22.76
N GLU A 156 -4.14 -3.71 23.03
CA GLU A 156 -5.46 -3.16 22.67
C GLU A 156 -6.13 -2.46 23.86
N THR A 157 -5.47 -2.49 25.03
CA THR A 157 -5.94 -1.86 26.26
C THR A 157 -4.87 -0.92 26.83
N PRO A 158 -5.23 0.20 27.47
CA PRO A 158 -4.27 1.12 28.06
C PRO A 158 -3.35 0.42 29.05
N LEU A 159 -2.05 0.60 28.87
CA LEU A 159 -1.03 0.22 29.83
C LEU A 159 -0.62 1.45 30.66
N VAL A 160 -0.37 2.57 30.00
CA VAL A 160 -0.02 3.84 30.64
C VAL A 160 -1.30 4.56 31.07
N ARG A 161 -1.36 4.89 32.36
CA ARG A 161 -2.42 5.72 32.93
C ARG A 161 -1.93 7.15 33.07
N GLY A 162 -2.63 8.13 32.49
CA GLY A 162 -2.26 9.54 32.58
C GLY A 162 -2.20 10.07 34.02
N ALA A 163 -2.91 9.44 34.96
CA ALA A 163 -2.82 9.75 36.38
C ALA A 163 -1.49 9.32 37.02
N ALA A 164 -0.79 8.34 36.45
CA ALA A 164 0.49 7.85 36.96
C ALA A 164 1.69 8.63 36.39
N LEU A 165 1.50 9.41 35.32
CA LEU A 165 2.58 10.23 34.75
C LEU A 165 2.96 11.37 35.70
N LYS A 166 4.25 11.52 35.97
CA LYS A 166 4.76 12.66 36.75
C LYS A 166 4.79 13.94 35.91
N ALA A 167 4.77 15.09 36.58
CA ALA A 167 4.97 16.38 35.93
C ALA A 167 6.31 16.41 35.17
N GLY A 168 6.29 16.98 33.97
CA GLY A 168 7.46 17.07 33.09
C GLY A 168 7.76 15.81 32.29
N ALA A 169 6.97 14.74 32.41
CA ALA A 169 7.20 13.49 31.70
C ALA A 169 7.06 13.64 30.17
N HIS A 170 7.82 12.83 29.44
CA HIS A 170 7.67 12.59 28.01
C HIS A 170 7.16 11.17 27.78
N LEU A 171 5.98 11.04 27.17
CA LEU A 171 5.39 9.77 26.78
C LEU A 171 5.61 9.55 25.28
N ASP A 172 6.27 8.45 24.92
CA ASP A 172 6.59 8.05 23.55
C ASP A 172 5.82 6.77 23.20
N LEU A 173 4.99 6.83 22.16
CA LEU A 173 3.99 5.80 21.83
C LEU A 173 4.21 5.29 20.41
N VAL A 174 4.75 4.07 20.31
CA VAL A 174 5.26 3.53 19.05
C VAL A 174 4.52 2.26 18.65
N GLY A 175 3.96 1.51 19.60
CA GLY A 175 3.39 0.19 19.37
C GLY A 175 2.02 0.19 18.67
N SER A 176 1.19 1.21 18.87
CA SER A 176 -0.15 1.30 18.29
C SER A 176 -0.14 1.84 16.85
N PHE A 177 -0.53 1.01 15.87
CA PHE A 177 -0.63 1.41 14.45
C PHE A 177 -1.89 0.84 13.76
N LYS A 178 -2.80 0.26 14.55
CA LYS A 178 -4.14 -0.15 14.11
C LYS A 178 -5.17 0.60 14.95
N HIS A 179 -6.39 0.72 14.42
CA HIS A 179 -7.48 1.38 15.11
C HIS A 179 -7.85 0.73 16.46
N SER A 180 -7.71 -0.61 16.59
CA SER A 180 -7.99 -1.31 17.85
C SER A 180 -6.90 -1.16 18.91
N MET A 181 -5.71 -0.70 18.54
CA MET A 181 -4.54 -0.67 19.42
C MET A 181 -4.45 0.64 20.18
N ARG A 182 -4.09 0.55 21.46
CA ARG A 182 -3.86 1.72 22.34
C ARG A 182 -2.94 1.34 23.48
N GLU A 183 -1.94 2.17 23.72
CA GLU A 183 -0.95 1.94 24.78
C GLU A 183 -1.18 2.83 26.01
N CYS A 184 -1.89 3.94 25.84
CA CYS A 184 -2.29 4.84 26.92
C CYS A 184 -3.81 5.02 27.02
N ASP A 185 -4.26 5.68 28.10
CA ASP A 185 -5.65 6.09 28.27
C ASP A 185 -5.88 7.55 27.89
N ASP A 186 -7.15 7.90 27.77
CA ASP A 186 -7.59 9.24 27.37
C ASP A 186 -7.06 10.34 28.30
N GLU A 187 -6.83 10.03 29.58
CA GLU A 187 -6.23 10.95 30.54
C GLU A 187 -4.78 11.31 30.18
N ALA A 188 -4.01 10.38 29.62
CA ALA A 188 -2.64 10.66 29.17
C ALA A 188 -2.65 11.61 27.96
N ILE A 189 -3.56 11.38 27.01
CA ILE A 189 -3.77 12.23 25.83
C ILE A 189 -4.25 13.63 26.25
N LYS A 190 -5.21 13.71 27.17
CA LYS A 190 -5.81 14.97 27.62
C LYS A 190 -4.85 15.85 28.44
N LYS A 191 -4.03 15.24 29.30
CA LYS A 191 -3.05 15.97 30.13
C LYS A 191 -1.79 16.34 29.35
N GLY A 192 -1.46 15.54 28.35
CA GLY A 192 -0.26 15.70 27.57
C GLY A 192 -0.47 16.59 26.36
N ARG A 193 0.53 17.40 26.02
CA ARG A 193 0.57 18.06 24.72
C ARG A 193 1.03 17.05 23.66
N VAL A 194 0.14 16.72 22.74
CA VAL A 194 0.33 15.65 21.76
C VAL A 194 1.07 16.15 20.52
N PHE A 195 2.04 15.38 20.06
CA PHE A 195 2.79 15.57 18.82
C PHE A 195 2.84 14.26 18.05
N VAL A 196 2.95 14.35 16.73
CA VAL A 196 2.95 13.18 15.85
C VAL A 196 4.20 13.11 14.99
N ASP A 197 4.58 11.93 14.53
CA ASP A 197 5.65 11.79 13.56
C ASP A 197 5.25 12.40 12.21
N ASN A 198 4.04 12.10 11.74
CA ASN A 198 3.46 12.62 10.50
C ASN A 198 1.92 12.60 10.55
N GLU A 199 1.26 13.22 9.56
CA GLU A 199 -0.20 13.36 9.51
C GLU A 199 -0.96 12.03 9.48
N ALA A 200 -0.35 10.95 8.98
CA ALA A 200 -0.99 9.63 8.98
C ALA A 200 -1.32 9.14 10.39
N ALA A 201 -0.62 9.60 11.43
CA ALA A 201 -0.93 9.27 12.82
C ALA A 201 -2.36 9.68 13.21
N LEU A 202 -2.92 10.73 12.60
CA LEU A 202 -4.28 11.18 12.88
C LEU A 202 -5.35 10.21 12.39
N VAL A 203 -5.00 9.34 11.43
CA VAL A 203 -5.92 8.40 10.78
C VAL A 203 -5.60 6.95 11.17
N GLU A 204 -4.34 6.62 11.44
CA GLU A 204 -3.92 5.23 11.67
C GLU A 204 -3.80 4.86 13.16
N ALA A 205 -3.46 5.82 14.02
CA ALA A 205 -3.21 5.55 15.44
C ALA A 205 -4.52 5.39 16.22
N GLY A 206 -4.86 4.17 16.63
CA GLY A 206 -6.11 3.87 17.32
C GLY A 206 -6.37 4.68 18.60
N GLU A 207 -5.32 5.03 19.35
CA GLU A 207 -5.46 5.90 20.51
C GLU A 207 -5.83 7.35 20.17
N LEU A 208 -5.36 7.90 19.03
CA LEU A 208 -5.73 9.23 18.58
C LEU A 208 -7.10 9.23 17.89
N VAL A 209 -7.31 8.29 16.94
CA VAL A 209 -8.59 8.15 16.23
C VAL A 209 -9.73 7.99 17.22
N GLY A 210 -9.59 7.04 18.15
CA GLY A 210 -10.60 6.86 19.18
C GLY A 210 -10.75 8.06 20.12
N ALA A 211 -9.66 8.78 20.42
CA ALA A 211 -9.72 9.99 21.25
C ALA A 211 -10.47 11.13 20.55
N PHE A 212 -10.32 11.29 19.24
CA PHE A 212 -11.10 12.24 18.43
C PHE A 212 -12.58 11.89 18.46
N GLU A 213 -12.93 10.63 18.22
CA GLU A 213 -14.33 10.15 18.26
C GLU A 213 -14.98 10.39 19.63
N ARG A 214 -14.22 10.23 20.71
CA ARG A 214 -14.69 10.45 22.09
C ARG A 214 -14.64 11.92 22.52
N GLY A 215 -14.14 12.83 21.69
CA GLY A 215 -13.99 14.25 22.02
C GLY A 215 -12.98 14.53 23.15
N VAL A 216 -11.99 13.66 23.33
CA VAL A 216 -10.93 13.80 24.34
C VAL A 216 -9.92 14.88 23.94
N ILE A 217 -9.67 14.97 22.63
CA ILE A 217 -8.82 15.95 21.96
C ILE A 217 -9.41 16.14 20.56
N SER A 218 -9.19 17.29 19.93
CA SER A 218 -9.50 17.54 18.51
C SER A 218 -8.21 17.52 17.65
N PRO A 219 -8.31 17.24 16.34
CA PRO A 219 -7.14 17.28 15.44
C PRO A 219 -6.38 18.61 15.47
N GLU A 220 -7.09 19.72 15.70
CA GLU A 220 -6.53 21.07 15.76
C GLU A 220 -5.71 21.32 17.04
N GLU A 221 -5.93 20.54 18.09
CA GLU A 221 -5.18 20.61 19.36
C GLU A 221 -3.84 19.87 19.30
N ILE A 222 -3.56 19.14 18.23
CA ILE A 222 -2.25 18.50 18.02
C ILE A 222 -1.18 19.59 17.91
N GLY A 223 -0.17 19.49 18.77
CA GLY A 223 0.87 20.49 18.97
C GLY A 223 1.80 20.70 17.76
N GLY A 224 1.84 19.73 16.85
CA GLY A 224 2.61 19.75 15.60
C GLY A 224 3.12 18.37 15.20
N ASN A 225 3.65 18.26 13.99
CA ASN A 225 4.38 17.09 13.53
C ASN A 225 5.91 17.26 13.67
N LEU A 226 6.66 16.17 13.53
CA LEU A 226 8.11 16.18 13.71
C LEU A 226 8.85 17.11 12.73
N VAL A 227 8.36 17.27 11.49
CA VAL A 227 8.97 18.18 10.50
C VAL A 227 8.78 19.63 10.92
N GLU A 228 7.60 20.00 11.42
CA GLU A 228 7.31 21.34 11.93
C GLU A 228 8.16 21.69 13.16
N LEU A 229 8.39 20.70 14.05
CA LEU A 229 9.29 20.84 15.20
C LEU A 229 10.73 21.10 14.74
N ILE A 230 11.24 20.31 13.79
CA ILE A 230 12.59 20.46 13.25
C ILE A 230 12.78 21.83 12.57
N LYS A 231 11.76 22.31 11.86
CA LYS A 231 11.78 23.63 11.21
C LYS A 231 11.58 24.81 12.18
N GLY A 232 11.30 24.55 13.45
CA GLY A 232 10.95 25.58 14.43
C GLY A 232 9.61 26.28 14.18
N GLN A 233 8.74 25.70 13.34
CA GLN A 233 7.41 26.24 13.03
C GLN A 233 6.43 26.02 14.17
N LYS A 234 6.62 24.92 14.92
CA LYS A 234 5.89 24.61 16.14
C LYS A 234 6.86 24.54 17.29
N VAL A 235 6.50 25.16 18.41
CA VAL A 235 7.27 25.04 19.66
C VAL A 235 7.04 23.65 20.23
N GLY A 236 8.12 22.93 20.53
CA GLY A 236 8.11 21.66 21.26
C GLY A 236 7.66 21.86 22.71
N ARG A 237 8.41 21.32 23.67
CA ARG A 237 8.15 21.56 25.09
C ARG A 237 8.21 23.05 25.43
N ARG A 238 7.24 23.55 26.22
CA ARG A 238 7.14 24.95 26.66
C ARG A 238 7.75 25.17 28.04
N ASP A 239 7.56 24.21 28.94
CA ASP A 239 8.07 24.30 30.32
C ASP A 239 8.46 22.93 30.90
N SER A 240 9.09 22.95 32.08
CA SER A 240 9.64 21.76 32.75
C SER A 240 8.60 20.86 33.42
N SER A 241 7.35 21.33 33.56
CA SER A 241 6.24 20.61 34.18
C SER A 241 5.24 20.03 33.17
N GLU A 242 5.23 20.55 31.93
CA GLU A 242 4.38 20.08 30.83
C GLU A 242 4.60 18.59 30.58
N ILE A 243 3.51 17.84 30.42
CA ILE A 243 3.58 16.47 29.92
C ILE A 243 3.56 16.54 28.40
N THR A 244 4.50 15.88 27.72
CA THR A 244 4.52 15.79 26.26
C THR A 244 4.22 14.37 25.83
N VAL A 245 3.45 14.21 24.76
CA VAL A 245 3.08 12.92 24.20
C VAL A 245 3.51 12.89 22.74
N PHE A 246 4.32 11.92 22.35
CA PHE A 246 4.72 11.72 20.95
C PHE A 246 4.13 10.40 20.45
N LYS A 247 3.38 10.49 19.35
CA LYS A 247 2.78 9.33 18.70
C LYS A 247 3.45 9.09 17.34
N SER A 248 3.97 7.88 17.15
CA SER A 248 4.59 7.45 15.92
C SER A 248 3.81 6.30 15.27
N VAL A 249 3.52 6.40 13.97
CA VAL A 249 2.97 5.30 13.15
C VAL A 249 3.95 4.86 12.05
N GLY A 250 4.94 5.70 11.75
CA GLY A 250 5.98 5.46 10.78
C GLY A 250 5.70 6.08 9.42
N SER A 251 6.76 6.33 8.67
CA SER A 251 6.70 6.94 7.35
C SER A 251 7.70 6.30 6.40
N ALA A 252 7.25 6.10 5.15
CA ALA A 252 8.10 5.62 4.06
C ALA A 252 9.25 6.58 3.75
N ILE A 253 9.14 7.86 4.14
CA ILE A 253 10.19 8.86 3.97
C ILE A 253 11.41 8.51 4.84
N VAL A 254 11.19 8.06 6.07
CA VAL A 254 12.30 7.68 6.94
C VAL A 254 12.95 6.39 6.45
N ASP A 255 12.17 5.46 5.89
CA ASP A 255 12.72 4.24 5.28
C ASP A 255 13.70 4.54 4.13
N ILE A 256 13.39 5.52 3.25
CA ILE A 256 14.28 5.89 2.14
C ILE A 256 15.53 6.64 2.60
N LEU A 257 15.43 7.47 3.64
CA LEU A 257 16.59 8.13 4.23
C LEU A 257 17.53 7.13 4.90
N SER A 258 16.99 6.15 5.63
CA SER A 258 17.80 5.08 6.21
C SER A 258 18.44 4.20 5.14
N ALA A 259 17.71 3.88 4.07
CA ALA A 259 18.25 3.10 2.96
C ALA A 259 19.34 3.86 2.18
N GLN A 260 19.17 5.18 1.98
CA GLN A 260 20.21 6.03 1.41
C GLN A 260 21.47 5.99 2.26
N LEU A 261 21.35 6.30 3.55
CA LEU A 261 22.50 6.35 4.46
C LEU A 261 23.30 5.05 4.41
N LEU A 262 22.60 3.91 4.47
CA LEU A 262 23.24 2.61 4.39
C LEU A 262 23.92 2.38 3.03
N TYR A 263 23.19 2.62 1.94
CA TYR A 263 23.70 2.40 0.59
C TYR A 263 24.94 3.25 0.30
N GLU A 264 24.89 4.54 0.62
CA GLU A 264 25.99 5.49 0.38
C GLU A 264 27.18 5.22 1.31
N SER A 265 26.95 4.82 2.57
CA SER A 265 28.03 4.43 3.47
C SER A 265 28.79 3.22 2.93
N CYS A 266 28.09 2.22 2.39
CA CYS A 266 28.72 1.06 1.78
C CYS A 266 29.42 1.38 0.46
N MET A 267 28.95 2.37 -0.31
CA MET A 267 29.61 2.78 -1.54
C MET A 267 30.90 3.59 -1.29
N ASN A 268 30.95 4.34 -0.20
CA ASN A 268 32.10 5.16 0.18
C ASN A 268 33.21 4.36 0.87
N ASP A 269 32.91 3.15 1.35
CA ASP A 269 33.89 2.27 2.00
C ASP A 269 34.60 1.40 0.95
N GLU A 270 35.64 1.96 0.29
CA GLU A 270 36.49 1.29 -0.72
C GLU A 270 37.18 0.01 -0.21
N SER A 271 37.11 -0.27 1.10
CA SER A 271 37.69 -1.45 1.74
C SER A 271 36.74 -2.66 1.82
N SER A 272 35.47 -2.51 1.42
CA SER A 272 34.49 -3.59 1.44
C SER A 272 34.59 -4.47 0.18
N GLU A 273 35.68 -5.24 0.10
CA GLU A 273 35.67 -6.49 -0.64
C GLU A 273 34.43 -7.29 -0.19
N ILE A 274 33.58 -7.65 -1.15
CA ILE A 274 32.35 -8.44 -0.97
C ILE A 274 32.76 -9.79 -0.37
N LEU A 275 32.87 -9.88 0.96
CA LEU A 275 33.27 -11.08 1.67
C LEU A 275 32.06 -11.81 2.27
N PRO A 276 32.07 -13.16 2.29
CA PRO A 276 31.01 -13.99 2.86
C PRO A 276 30.95 -13.82 4.40
N PRO A 277 29.86 -14.25 5.05
CA PRO A 277 29.36 -13.60 6.25
C PRO A 277 30.22 -13.91 7.48
N THR A 278 30.83 -12.87 8.06
CA THR A 278 31.14 -12.83 9.49
C THR A 278 30.64 -11.51 10.10
N SER A 279 29.82 -11.67 11.14
CA SER A 279 29.36 -10.73 12.18
C SER A 279 28.85 -9.31 11.90
N PHE A 280 28.93 -8.72 10.70
CA PHE A 280 28.35 -7.38 10.43
C PHE A 280 27.70 -7.23 9.03
N GLY A 281 27.83 -8.21 8.13
CA GLY A 281 27.52 -8.08 6.70
C GLY A 281 26.15 -8.59 6.22
N TRP A 282 25.14 -8.78 7.07
CA TRP A 282 23.90 -9.47 6.64
C TRP A 282 22.87 -8.57 5.94
N MET A 283 23.14 -7.27 5.81
CA MET A 283 22.08 -6.31 5.48
C MET A 283 21.96 -5.96 3.99
N LEU A 284 22.91 -6.37 3.13
CA LEU A 284 23.01 -5.87 1.76
C LEU A 284 23.28 -6.99 0.75
N SER A 285 22.43 -7.08 -0.27
CA SER A 285 22.75 -7.79 -1.52
C SER A 285 22.82 -6.77 -2.66
N PHE A 286 24.04 -6.48 -3.11
CA PHE A 286 24.29 -5.71 -4.32
C PHE A 286 24.19 -6.62 -5.56
N ARG A 287 23.53 -6.16 -6.62
CA ARG A 287 23.45 -6.92 -7.89
C ARG A 287 24.56 -6.61 -8.88
N TYR A 288 25.32 -5.53 -8.70
CA TYR A 288 26.37 -5.12 -9.64
C TYR A 288 27.55 -4.46 -8.93
N SER A 289 28.79 -4.78 -9.35
CA SER A 289 30.00 -4.03 -9.00
C SER A 289 29.93 -2.62 -9.58
N PRO A 290 30.43 -1.59 -8.89
CA PRO A 290 30.45 -0.22 -9.42
C PRO A 290 31.32 -0.16 -10.69
N ALA A 291 30.83 0.55 -11.70
CA ALA A 291 31.57 0.78 -12.93
C ALA A 291 32.74 1.73 -12.63
N ILE A 292 33.96 1.21 -12.70
CA ILE A 292 35.19 2.02 -12.66
C ILE A 292 35.19 2.90 -13.92
N LEU A 293 35.24 4.21 -13.71
CA LEU A 293 35.53 5.22 -14.73
C LEU A 293 36.98 5.05 -15.20
N THR A 294 37.23 4.23 -16.22
CA THR A 294 38.52 4.23 -16.93
C THR A 294 38.42 4.95 -18.27
N ARG A 295 39.30 5.94 -18.40
CA ARG A 295 39.62 6.72 -19.60
C ARG A 295 39.81 5.86 -20.86
N THR A 296 39.44 6.46 -21.99
CA THR A 296 39.73 6.07 -23.38
C THR A 296 41.18 5.66 -23.64
N LEU A 297 41.40 4.46 -24.21
CA LEU A 297 41.97 4.18 -25.55
C LEU A 297 42.38 2.70 -25.67
N GLU A 298 41.72 1.96 -26.58
CA GLU A 298 42.34 1.24 -27.71
C GLU A 298 41.33 0.27 -28.33
N SER A 299 41.20 0.35 -29.65
CA SER A 299 40.38 -0.54 -30.46
C SER A 299 41.03 -1.92 -30.54
N ILE A 300 40.41 -2.92 -29.92
CA ILE A 300 40.74 -4.32 -30.13
C ILE A 300 39.62 -4.94 -30.95
N GLU A 301 39.93 -5.30 -32.20
CA GLU A 301 39.05 -6.07 -33.06
C GLU A 301 38.88 -7.48 -32.49
N PHE A 302 37.63 -7.87 -32.20
CA PHE A 302 37.28 -9.26 -31.91
C PHE A 302 36.46 -9.87 -33.04
N SER A 303 36.99 -11.00 -33.51
CA SER A 303 36.45 -11.89 -34.54
C SER A 303 35.03 -12.36 -34.24
N LYS A 304 34.19 -12.39 -35.26
CA LYS A 304 32.88 -13.05 -35.25
C LYS A 304 33.06 -14.56 -35.17
N ASN A 305 32.67 -15.18 -34.06
CA ASN A 305 31.94 -16.45 -34.12
C ASN A 305 31.18 -16.80 -32.83
N ASN A 306 30.07 -17.49 -33.05
CA ASN A 306 29.01 -17.83 -32.09
C ASN A 306 29.40 -18.91 -31.07
N SER A 307 28.64 -18.87 -29.96
CA SER A 307 28.36 -19.94 -28.99
C SER A 307 29.40 -20.23 -27.90
N SER A 308 29.03 -19.94 -26.66
CA SER A 308 29.10 -20.90 -25.55
C SER A 308 28.55 -20.28 -24.26
N THR A 309 27.40 -20.79 -23.83
CA THR A 309 26.87 -20.61 -22.48
C THR A 309 27.78 -21.37 -21.51
N VAL A 310 28.39 -20.69 -20.53
CA VAL A 310 29.16 -21.34 -19.46
C VAL A 310 28.38 -21.27 -18.15
N VAL A 311 28.08 -22.45 -17.64
CA VAL A 311 27.51 -22.73 -16.31
C VAL A 311 28.68 -22.92 -15.34
N CYS A 312 28.70 -22.17 -14.22
CA CYS A 312 29.57 -22.50 -13.09
C CYS A 312 28.74 -22.99 -11.90
N ALA A 313 28.87 -24.27 -11.61
CA ALA A 313 28.46 -24.90 -10.37
C ALA A 313 29.67 -25.02 -9.43
N ALA A 314 29.54 -24.59 -8.18
CA ALA A 314 30.41 -25.01 -7.08
C ALA A 314 29.57 -25.75 -6.03
N LYS A 315 29.91 -27.02 -5.82
CA LYS A 315 29.31 -27.95 -4.86
C LYS A 315 29.96 -27.75 -3.48
N GLY A 316 29.14 -27.48 -2.46
CA GLY A 316 29.42 -27.76 -1.05
C GLY A 316 28.21 -28.47 -0.43
N PRO A 317 28.38 -29.34 0.59
CA PRO A 317 27.29 -30.18 1.07
C PRO A 317 26.32 -29.34 1.93
N ARG A 318 25.13 -29.07 1.38
CA ARG A 318 24.02 -28.50 2.18
C ARG A 318 23.39 -29.58 3.07
N PRO A 319 22.96 -29.22 4.31
CA PRO A 319 22.26 -30.15 5.21
C PRO A 319 21.02 -30.73 4.52
N ARG A 320 20.89 -32.05 4.56
CA ARG A 320 19.72 -32.76 4.01
C ARG A 320 18.56 -32.66 4.99
N TYR A 321 17.62 -31.76 4.72
CA TYR A 321 16.22 -31.97 5.14
C TYR A 321 15.56 -33.03 4.23
N PRO A 322 14.48 -33.70 4.67
CA PRO A 322 13.99 -34.91 4.02
C PRO A 322 13.62 -34.64 2.57
N ARG A 323 14.16 -35.46 1.67
CA ARG A 323 13.83 -35.45 0.24
C ARG A 323 12.37 -35.82 0.05
N VAL A 324 11.49 -34.82 -0.04
CA VAL A 324 10.23 -34.98 -0.74
C VAL A 324 10.54 -34.91 -2.24
N TRP A 325 10.09 -35.90 -2.98
CA TRP A 325 10.44 -36.15 -4.38
C TRP A 325 10.15 -34.93 -5.26
N LYS A 326 11.18 -34.22 -5.72
CA LYS A 326 11.04 -33.25 -6.82
C LYS A 326 10.97 -34.01 -8.14
N THR A 327 9.78 -34.13 -8.70
CA THR A 327 9.56 -34.60 -10.07
C THR A 327 10.26 -33.66 -11.06
N ARG A 328 11.10 -34.22 -11.94
CA ARG A 328 11.98 -33.52 -12.90
C ARG A 328 11.25 -32.90 -14.11
N ARG A 329 9.96 -32.60 -14.04
CA ARG A 329 9.21 -31.95 -15.12
C ARG A 329 8.28 -30.88 -14.56
N THR A 330 8.75 -29.63 -14.49
CA THR A 330 7.89 -28.50 -14.16
C THR A 330 7.00 -28.21 -15.35
N THR A 331 5.76 -28.72 -15.34
CA THR A 331 4.75 -28.32 -16.31
C THR A 331 4.46 -26.83 -16.10
N GLY A 332 4.55 -26.02 -17.16
CA GLY A 332 4.34 -24.57 -17.07
C GLY A 332 2.93 -24.21 -16.57
N THR A 333 2.78 -23.05 -15.95
CA THR A 333 1.52 -22.57 -15.37
C THR A 333 0.37 -22.56 -16.37
N ILE A 334 0.66 -22.29 -17.65
CA ILE A 334 -0.31 -22.31 -18.76
C ILE A 334 -0.79 -23.73 -19.04
N SER A 335 0.13 -24.70 -19.16
CA SER A 335 -0.22 -26.10 -19.36
C SER A 335 -0.97 -26.68 -18.16
N LYS A 336 -0.65 -26.27 -16.93
CA LYS A 336 -1.42 -26.66 -15.73
C LYS A 336 -2.84 -26.09 -15.75
N SER A 337 -3.03 -24.84 -16.19
CA SER A 337 -4.37 -24.24 -16.28
C SER A 337 -5.23 -24.90 -17.36
N VAL A 338 -4.64 -25.25 -18.51
CA VAL A 338 -5.33 -26.00 -19.57
C VAL A 338 -5.76 -27.38 -19.05
N LYS A 339 -4.87 -28.10 -18.37
CA LYS A 339 -5.21 -29.39 -17.75
C LYS A 339 -6.31 -29.29 -16.70
N LEU A 340 -6.33 -28.22 -15.90
CA LEU A 340 -7.40 -27.99 -14.93
C LEU A 340 -8.74 -27.75 -15.65
N VAL A 341 -8.75 -26.98 -16.73
CA VAL A 341 -9.95 -26.76 -17.56
C VAL A 341 -10.44 -28.07 -18.16
N GLU A 342 -9.57 -28.86 -18.79
CA GLU A 342 -9.91 -30.18 -19.35
C GLU A 342 -10.50 -31.11 -18.28
N CYS A 343 -9.87 -31.13 -17.10
CA CYS A 343 -10.34 -31.93 -15.97
C CYS A 343 -11.73 -31.52 -15.52
N VAL A 344 -12.00 -30.22 -15.34
CA VAL A 344 -13.30 -29.74 -14.85
C VAL A 344 -14.40 -29.86 -15.90
N LYS A 345 -14.09 -29.69 -17.20
CA LYS A 345 -15.08 -29.80 -18.27
C LYS A 345 -15.68 -31.20 -18.39
N GLY A 346 -14.87 -32.24 -18.17
CA GLY A 346 -15.28 -33.65 -18.31
C GLY A 346 -16.10 -34.22 -17.15
N LEU A 347 -16.32 -33.48 -16.06
CA LEU A 347 -17.01 -33.98 -14.87
C LEU A 347 -18.53 -33.83 -14.98
N SER A 348 -19.32 -34.45 -14.10
CA SER A 348 -20.74 -34.13 -14.01
C SER A 348 -20.95 -32.72 -13.39
N ASN A 349 -22.21 -32.28 -13.33
CA ASN A 349 -22.59 -31.04 -12.64
C ASN A 349 -22.75 -31.19 -11.12
N VAL A 350 -22.50 -32.39 -10.59
CA VAL A 350 -22.59 -32.69 -9.15
C VAL A 350 -21.45 -31.98 -8.41
N LYS A 351 -21.79 -31.26 -7.34
CA LYS A 351 -20.86 -30.41 -6.59
C LYS A 351 -19.69 -31.24 -6.04
N GLU A 352 -19.99 -32.41 -5.50
CA GLU A 352 -19.06 -33.32 -4.85
C GLU A 352 -17.98 -33.83 -5.83
N GLU A 353 -18.37 -34.15 -7.06
CA GLU A 353 -17.43 -34.61 -8.10
C GLU A 353 -16.48 -33.50 -8.53
N VAL A 354 -17.01 -32.30 -8.78
CA VAL A 354 -16.21 -31.14 -9.20
C VAL A 354 -15.28 -30.70 -8.08
N TYR A 355 -15.76 -30.62 -6.85
CA TYR A 355 -14.96 -30.19 -5.70
C TYR A 355 -13.93 -31.26 -5.34
N GLY A 356 -14.29 -32.54 -5.42
CA GLY A 356 -13.38 -33.66 -5.20
C GLY A 356 -12.26 -33.72 -6.24
N ALA A 357 -12.57 -33.47 -7.52
CA ALA A 357 -11.55 -33.39 -8.57
C ALA A 357 -10.62 -32.20 -8.38
N LEU A 358 -11.16 -31.02 -8.03
CA LEU A 358 -10.37 -29.83 -7.74
C LEU A 358 -9.51 -30.01 -6.48
N ASP A 359 -10.04 -30.64 -5.43
CA ASP A 359 -9.30 -30.98 -4.20
C ASP A 359 -8.17 -31.97 -4.49
N SER A 360 -8.43 -32.97 -5.34
CA SER A 360 -7.40 -33.92 -5.81
C SER A 360 -6.33 -33.23 -6.65
N PHE A 361 -6.71 -32.23 -7.44
CA PHE A 361 -5.78 -31.43 -8.25
C PHE A 361 -4.82 -30.62 -7.37
N ILE A 362 -5.30 -30.06 -6.26
CA ILE A 362 -4.45 -29.28 -5.33
C ILE A 362 -3.68 -30.14 -4.33
N ALA A 363 -4.07 -31.39 -4.11
CA ALA A 363 -3.49 -32.26 -3.08
C ALA A 363 -1.95 -32.43 -3.18
N TRP A 364 -1.39 -32.23 -4.38
CA TRP A 364 0.04 -32.38 -4.66
C TRP A 364 0.79 -31.04 -4.80
N GLU A 365 0.11 -29.91 -4.63
CA GLU A 365 0.72 -28.58 -4.67
C GLU A 365 1.05 -28.11 -3.24
N LEU A 366 2.26 -27.59 -3.04
CA LEU A 366 2.71 -27.04 -1.75
C LEU A 366 1.98 -25.74 -1.36
N GLU A 367 1.49 -25.00 -2.35
CA GLU A 367 0.77 -23.74 -2.19
C GLU A 367 -0.51 -23.77 -3.04
N PHE A 368 -1.56 -23.06 -2.60
CA PHE A 368 -2.80 -23.02 -3.36
C PHE A 368 -2.57 -22.38 -4.74
N PRO A 369 -2.94 -23.03 -5.85
CA PRO A 369 -2.53 -22.62 -7.18
C PRO A 369 -3.37 -21.45 -7.76
N LEU A 370 -3.42 -20.30 -7.07
CA LEU A 370 -4.24 -19.13 -7.43
C LEU A 370 -4.04 -18.65 -8.87
N ILE A 371 -2.79 -18.58 -9.34
CA ILE A 371 -2.47 -18.10 -10.69
C ILE A 371 -2.99 -19.08 -11.75
N ILE A 372 -2.93 -20.39 -11.46
CA ILE A 372 -3.40 -21.44 -12.36
C ILE A 372 -4.93 -21.39 -12.44
N VAL A 373 -5.60 -21.26 -11.30
CA VAL A 373 -7.06 -21.13 -11.22
C VAL A 373 -7.53 -19.86 -11.94
N LYS A 374 -6.86 -18.72 -11.73
CA LYS A 374 -7.19 -17.46 -12.42
C LYS A 374 -7.06 -17.58 -13.94
N LYS A 375 -5.99 -18.23 -14.43
CA LYS A 375 -5.80 -18.49 -15.87
C LYS A 375 -6.87 -19.46 -16.40
N ALA A 376 -7.22 -20.49 -15.64
CA ALA A 376 -8.27 -21.43 -16.01
C ALA A 376 -9.65 -20.75 -16.09
N LEU A 377 -10.00 -19.88 -15.13
CA LEU A 377 -11.23 -19.09 -15.17
C LEU A 377 -11.30 -18.21 -16.41
N LYS A 378 -10.17 -17.62 -16.84
CA LYS A 378 -10.13 -16.82 -18.07
C LYS A 378 -10.32 -17.66 -19.33
N ILE A 379 -9.77 -18.88 -19.37
CA ILE A 379 -9.99 -19.83 -20.47
C ILE A 379 -11.48 -20.22 -20.51
N LEU A 380 -12.07 -20.59 -19.37
CA LEU A 380 -13.49 -20.91 -19.27
C LEU A 380 -14.40 -19.74 -19.67
N GLU A 381 -14.01 -18.50 -19.34
CA GLU A 381 -14.73 -17.29 -19.73
C GLU A 381 -14.70 -17.08 -21.25
N ASN A 382 -13.54 -17.28 -21.89
CA ASN A 382 -13.42 -17.21 -23.34
C ASN A 382 -14.26 -18.30 -24.04
N GLU A 383 -14.38 -19.48 -23.41
CA GLU A 383 -15.19 -20.60 -23.88
C GLU A 383 -16.67 -20.49 -23.48
N LYS A 384 -17.07 -19.45 -22.72
CA LYS A 384 -18.43 -19.22 -22.22
C LYS A 384 -19.00 -20.35 -21.36
N GLU A 385 -18.14 -21.05 -20.62
CA GLU A 385 -18.50 -22.15 -19.71
C GLU A 385 -18.93 -21.62 -18.32
N TRP A 386 -20.04 -20.87 -18.28
CA TRP A 386 -20.46 -20.11 -17.08
C TRP A 386 -20.72 -20.99 -15.86
N LYS A 387 -21.37 -22.16 -16.03
CA LYS A 387 -21.56 -23.16 -14.96
C LYS A 387 -20.24 -23.54 -14.28
N ARG A 388 -19.19 -23.78 -15.07
CA ARG A 388 -17.87 -24.18 -14.55
C ARG A 388 -17.18 -23.03 -13.84
N ILE A 389 -17.31 -21.81 -14.36
CA ILE A 389 -16.80 -20.61 -13.69
C ILE A 389 -17.44 -20.46 -12.32
N ILE A 390 -18.76 -20.67 -12.19
CA ILE A 390 -19.46 -20.62 -10.90
C ILE A 390 -18.92 -21.71 -9.96
N GLN A 391 -18.82 -22.96 -10.42
CA GLN A 391 -18.35 -24.08 -9.59
C GLN A 391 -16.92 -23.88 -9.10
N VAL A 392 -15.99 -23.54 -9.99
CA VAL A 392 -14.57 -23.31 -9.68
C VAL A 392 -14.40 -22.10 -8.76
N THR A 393 -15.14 -21.01 -9.01
CA THR A 393 -15.04 -19.81 -8.17
C THR A 393 -15.63 -20.04 -6.78
N LYS A 394 -16.80 -20.70 -6.66
CA LYS A 394 -17.38 -21.07 -5.37
C LYS A 394 -16.50 -22.06 -4.59
N TRP A 395 -15.88 -23.03 -5.29
CA TRP A 395 -14.91 -23.93 -4.68
C TRP A 395 -13.72 -23.16 -4.12
N MET A 396 -13.11 -22.28 -4.93
CA MET A 396 -11.98 -21.45 -4.51
C MET A 396 -12.31 -20.61 -3.28
N LEU A 397 -13.47 -19.95 -3.27
CA LEU A 397 -13.95 -19.16 -2.13
C LEU A 397 -14.23 -20.03 -0.89
N SER A 398 -14.74 -21.25 -1.05
CA SER A 398 -15.00 -22.17 0.07
C SER A 398 -13.73 -22.60 0.81
N LYS A 399 -12.57 -22.53 0.15
CA LYS A 399 -11.25 -22.79 0.76
C LYS A 399 -10.64 -21.55 1.40
N GLY A 400 -11.37 -20.43 1.45
CA GLY A 400 -10.86 -19.14 1.93
C GLY A 400 -9.83 -18.51 0.99
N GLN A 401 -9.79 -18.95 -0.27
CA GLN A 401 -8.82 -18.49 -1.27
C GLN A 401 -9.47 -17.58 -2.30
N GLY A 402 -8.71 -16.63 -2.86
CA GLY A 402 -9.18 -15.80 -3.95
C GLY A 402 -10.34 -14.87 -3.62
N GLY A 403 -10.48 -14.42 -2.36
CA GLY A 403 -11.48 -13.44 -1.92
C GLY A 403 -11.19 -12.00 -2.40
N THR A 404 -10.97 -11.82 -3.71
CA THR A 404 -10.71 -10.51 -4.31
C THR A 404 -11.95 -9.96 -5.01
N MET A 405 -12.09 -8.64 -5.12
CA MET A 405 -13.17 -8.01 -5.90
C MET A 405 -13.23 -8.53 -7.34
N GLY A 406 -12.08 -8.86 -7.96
CA GLY A 406 -12.06 -9.47 -9.29
C GLY A 406 -12.71 -10.86 -9.34
N SER A 407 -12.50 -11.68 -8.31
CA SER A 407 -13.09 -13.02 -8.21
C SER A 407 -14.60 -12.95 -7.96
N TYR A 408 -15.04 -12.01 -7.12
CA TYR A 408 -16.46 -11.73 -6.92
C TYR A 408 -17.14 -11.21 -8.19
N TYR A 409 -16.47 -10.32 -8.92
CA TYR A 409 -16.98 -9.82 -10.20
C TYR A 409 -17.11 -10.93 -11.25
N SER A 410 -16.13 -11.83 -11.36
CA SER A 410 -16.21 -13.00 -12.24
C SER A 410 -17.36 -13.94 -11.86
N LEU A 411 -17.60 -14.15 -10.56
CA LEU A 411 -18.74 -14.94 -10.08
C LEU A 411 -20.07 -14.26 -10.41
N LEU A 412 -20.19 -12.96 -10.14
CA LEU A 412 -21.40 -12.18 -10.45
C LEU A 412 -21.70 -12.21 -11.95
N ASN A 413 -20.68 -12.03 -12.78
CA ASN A 413 -20.78 -12.11 -14.23
C ASN A 413 -21.29 -13.49 -14.67
N ALA A 414 -20.68 -14.57 -14.16
CA ALA A 414 -21.07 -15.92 -14.51
C ALA A 414 -22.49 -16.29 -14.03
N LEU A 415 -22.88 -15.90 -12.82
CA LEU A 415 -24.25 -16.12 -12.31
C LEU A 415 -25.29 -15.41 -13.18
N ALA A 416 -24.99 -14.20 -13.62
CA ALA A 416 -25.88 -13.42 -14.47
C ALA A 416 -26.07 -14.04 -15.87
N GLU A 417 -24.98 -14.46 -16.51
CA GLU A 417 -25.03 -15.11 -17.84
C GLU A 417 -25.64 -16.52 -17.77
N GLU A 418 -25.49 -17.21 -16.63
CA GLU A 418 -26.11 -18.53 -16.38
C GLU A 418 -27.60 -18.46 -15.99
N GLY A 419 -28.17 -17.25 -15.89
CA GLY A 419 -29.59 -17.07 -15.57
C GLY A 419 -29.94 -17.04 -14.08
N ARG A 420 -28.99 -17.35 -13.18
CA ARG A 420 -29.16 -17.48 -11.72
C ARG A 420 -29.16 -16.11 -11.02
N LEU A 421 -30.22 -15.34 -11.25
CA LEU A 421 -30.31 -13.96 -10.76
C LEU A 421 -30.42 -13.86 -9.25
N ASP A 422 -31.20 -14.73 -8.60
CA ASP A 422 -31.40 -14.67 -7.15
C ASP A 422 -30.06 -14.76 -6.40
N GLU A 423 -29.16 -15.64 -6.86
CA GLU A 423 -27.82 -15.77 -6.30
C GLU A 423 -26.90 -14.60 -6.65
N ALA A 424 -27.10 -13.97 -7.82
CA ALA A 424 -26.37 -12.77 -8.20
C ALA A 424 -26.78 -11.57 -7.32
N GLU A 425 -28.07 -11.44 -7.01
CA GLU A 425 -28.61 -10.42 -6.10
C GLU A 425 -28.19 -10.66 -4.66
N GLU A 426 -28.20 -11.91 -4.19
CA GLU A 426 -27.69 -12.26 -2.86
C GLU A 426 -26.20 -11.91 -2.73
N LEU A 427 -25.40 -12.25 -3.75
CA LEU A 427 -23.99 -11.90 -3.79
C LEU A 427 -23.78 -10.37 -3.82
N TRP A 428 -24.56 -9.65 -4.63
CA TRP A 428 -24.52 -8.19 -4.66
C TRP A 428 -24.85 -7.59 -3.31
N THR A 429 -25.97 -7.99 -2.69
CA THR A 429 -26.44 -7.44 -1.41
C THR A 429 -25.42 -7.68 -0.31
N LYS A 430 -24.83 -8.88 -0.27
CA LYS A 430 -23.73 -9.20 0.64
C LYS A 430 -22.54 -8.27 0.42
N LEU A 431 -22.04 -8.16 -0.81
CA LEU A 431 -20.88 -7.32 -1.12
C LEU A 431 -21.13 -5.83 -0.90
N PHE A 432 -22.34 -5.37 -1.19
CA PHE A 432 -22.81 -3.99 -1.02
C PHE A 432 -22.82 -3.62 0.46
N SER A 433 -23.43 -4.47 1.31
CA SER A 433 -23.50 -4.24 2.76
C SER A 433 -22.12 -4.30 3.45
N GLU A 434 -21.23 -5.18 2.99
CA GLU A 434 -19.89 -5.33 3.55
C GLU A 434 -18.92 -4.20 3.11
N ASN A 435 -19.15 -3.53 1.97
CA ASN A 435 -18.18 -2.62 1.35
C ASN A 435 -18.79 -1.30 0.82
N LEU A 436 -19.76 -0.73 1.54
CA LEU A 436 -20.61 0.38 1.06
C LEU A 436 -19.84 1.58 0.48
N GLU A 437 -18.77 2.04 1.15
CA GLU A 437 -17.98 3.21 0.73
C GLU A 437 -16.90 2.89 -0.31
N SER A 438 -16.51 1.61 -0.47
CA SER A 438 -15.35 1.20 -1.28
C SER A 438 -15.74 0.36 -2.51
N MET A 439 -17.01 0.32 -2.86
CA MET A 439 -17.48 -0.60 -3.88
C MET A 439 -17.07 -0.13 -5.30
N PRO A 440 -16.40 -0.98 -6.09
CA PRO A 440 -15.94 -0.58 -7.42
C PRO A 440 -17.11 -0.32 -8.40
N ARG A 441 -17.02 0.79 -9.15
CA ARG A 441 -17.99 1.20 -10.20
C ARG A 441 -18.46 0.07 -11.12
N MET A 442 -17.56 -0.85 -11.49
CA MET A 442 -17.86 -1.96 -12.41
C MET A 442 -19.00 -2.86 -11.92
N PHE A 443 -19.22 -2.98 -10.61
CA PHE A 443 -20.32 -3.78 -10.09
C PHE A 443 -21.67 -3.10 -10.30
N PHE A 444 -21.79 -1.78 -10.04
CA PHE A 444 -22.98 -1.00 -10.39
C PHE A 444 -23.27 -1.09 -11.89
N ASP A 445 -22.24 -0.87 -12.72
CA ASP A 445 -22.36 -0.96 -14.17
C ASP A 445 -22.91 -2.34 -14.60
N LYS A 446 -22.43 -3.42 -13.97
CA LYS A 446 -22.88 -4.80 -14.25
C LYS A 446 -24.31 -5.04 -13.77
N MET A 447 -24.69 -4.65 -12.56
CA MET A 447 -26.04 -4.84 -12.02
C MET A 447 -27.09 -4.09 -12.84
N ILE A 448 -26.82 -2.83 -13.19
CA ILE A 448 -27.69 -2.04 -14.07
C ILE A 448 -27.84 -2.72 -15.43
N SER A 449 -26.74 -3.23 -16.01
CA SER A 449 -26.80 -3.96 -17.28
C SER A 449 -27.64 -5.25 -17.19
N ILE A 450 -27.55 -5.99 -16.07
CA ILE A 450 -28.34 -7.20 -15.83
C ILE A 450 -29.84 -6.86 -15.79
N TYR A 451 -30.22 -5.85 -14.99
CA TYR A 451 -31.61 -5.45 -14.86
C TYR A 451 -32.18 -4.86 -16.15
N TYR A 452 -31.38 -4.07 -16.88
CA TYR A 452 -31.75 -3.55 -18.19
C TYR A 452 -32.10 -4.66 -19.19
N LYS A 453 -31.22 -5.68 -19.33
CA LYS A 453 -31.45 -6.81 -20.23
C LYS A 453 -32.70 -7.63 -19.90
N ARG A 454 -33.10 -7.65 -18.62
CA ARG A 454 -34.26 -8.42 -18.12
C ARG A 454 -35.53 -7.59 -17.98
N GLY A 455 -35.51 -6.29 -18.32
CA GLY A 455 -36.67 -5.41 -18.19
C GLY A 455 -37.06 -5.07 -16.74
N MET A 456 -36.16 -5.28 -15.78
CA MET A 456 -36.43 -5.02 -14.35
C MET A 456 -36.16 -3.54 -14.02
N HIS A 457 -37.03 -2.66 -14.50
CA HIS A 457 -36.80 -1.21 -14.47
C HIS A 457 -36.73 -0.61 -13.05
N GLU A 458 -37.52 -1.10 -12.10
CA GLU A 458 -37.53 -0.61 -10.71
C GLU A 458 -36.17 -0.83 -10.03
N LYS A 459 -35.70 -2.09 -9.97
CA LYS A 459 -34.38 -2.42 -9.42
C LYS A 459 -33.24 -1.71 -10.15
N MET A 460 -33.38 -1.50 -11.46
CA MET A 460 -32.41 -0.73 -12.23
C MET A 460 -32.30 0.73 -11.74
N PHE A 461 -33.41 1.36 -11.40
CA PHE A 461 -33.42 2.72 -10.85
C PHE A 461 -32.90 2.78 -9.43
N GLU A 462 -33.16 1.77 -8.60
CA GLU A 462 -32.59 1.66 -7.24
C GLU A 462 -31.06 1.66 -7.30
N ILE A 463 -30.46 0.75 -8.08
CA ILE A 463 -28.99 0.70 -8.20
C ILE A 463 -28.42 2.00 -8.79
N PHE A 464 -29.14 2.65 -9.71
CA PHE A 464 -28.72 3.92 -10.27
C PHE A 464 -28.80 5.07 -9.27
N ALA A 465 -29.79 5.06 -8.37
CA ALA A 465 -29.91 6.02 -7.27
C ALA A 465 -28.78 5.80 -6.26
N ASP A 466 -28.53 4.55 -5.83
CA ASP A 466 -27.42 4.20 -4.94
C ASP A 466 -26.07 4.67 -5.51
N MET A 467 -25.87 4.48 -6.81
CA MET A 467 -24.66 4.91 -7.52
C MET A 467 -24.47 6.44 -7.46
N ASP A 468 -25.55 7.21 -7.58
CA ASP A 468 -25.54 8.68 -7.54
C ASP A 468 -25.38 9.22 -6.12
N GLU A 469 -26.03 8.59 -5.13
CA GLU A 469 -25.92 8.92 -3.70
C GLU A 469 -24.50 8.71 -3.18
N LEU A 470 -23.83 7.65 -3.64
CA LEU A 470 -22.42 7.37 -3.33
C LEU A 470 -21.43 8.25 -4.14
N GLY A 471 -21.92 9.17 -4.98
CA GLY A 471 -21.09 10.07 -5.78
C GLY A 471 -20.31 9.37 -6.91
N ILE A 472 -20.68 8.15 -7.28
CA ILE A 472 -19.99 7.36 -8.31
C ILE A 472 -20.51 7.76 -9.69
N ARG A 473 -19.64 8.31 -10.54
CA ARG A 473 -20.06 8.81 -11.86
C ARG A 473 -20.39 7.67 -12.86
N PRO A 474 -21.61 7.60 -13.41
CA PRO A 474 -22.02 6.55 -14.35
C PRO A 474 -21.29 6.60 -15.69
N ASN A 475 -21.25 5.46 -16.38
CA ASN A 475 -20.71 5.38 -17.75
C ASN A 475 -21.70 5.92 -18.78
N VAL A 476 -21.20 6.31 -19.95
CA VAL A 476 -22.05 6.76 -21.06
C VAL A 476 -23.06 5.68 -21.46
N SER A 477 -22.64 4.41 -21.47
CA SER A 477 -23.53 3.28 -21.74
C SER A 477 -24.64 3.13 -20.70
N ILE A 478 -24.33 3.37 -19.41
CA ILE A 478 -25.30 3.31 -18.31
C ILE A 478 -26.30 4.46 -18.41
N VAL A 479 -25.81 5.68 -18.66
CA VAL A 479 -26.67 6.86 -18.89
C VAL A 479 -27.58 6.63 -20.10
N SER A 480 -27.10 5.98 -21.16
CA SER A 480 -27.92 5.60 -22.31
C SER A 480 -28.99 4.59 -21.92
N MET A 481 -28.62 3.48 -21.25
CA MET A 481 -29.58 2.45 -20.81
C MET A 481 -30.68 3.04 -19.92
N VAL A 482 -30.32 3.87 -18.93
CA VAL A 482 -31.28 4.57 -18.06
C VAL A 482 -32.14 5.55 -18.85
N GLY A 483 -31.54 6.29 -19.80
CA GLY A 483 -32.25 7.19 -20.70
C GLY A 483 -33.28 6.47 -21.56
N ASP A 484 -32.92 5.33 -22.14
CA ASP A 484 -33.79 4.51 -22.99
C ASP A 484 -35.00 4.00 -22.19
N VAL A 485 -34.78 3.60 -20.93
CA VAL A 485 -35.89 3.18 -20.04
C VAL A 485 -36.78 4.37 -19.68
N PHE A 486 -36.24 5.55 -19.37
CA PHE A 486 -37.07 6.73 -19.10
C PHE A 486 -37.92 7.13 -20.31
N GLN A 487 -37.38 7.02 -21.53
CA GLN A 487 -38.16 7.27 -22.74
C GLN A 487 -39.26 6.23 -22.94
N LYS A 488 -38.97 4.94 -22.74
CA LYS A 488 -39.96 3.86 -22.83
C LYS A 488 -41.11 4.02 -21.84
N LEU A 489 -40.83 4.53 -20.64
CA LEU A 489 -41.82 4.78 -19.59
C LEU A 489 -42.51 6.15 -19.71
N GLY A 490 -42.22 6.95 -20.74
CA GLY A 490 -42.80 8.28 -20.94
C GLY A 490 -42.31 9.37 -19.96
N MET A 491 -41.22 9.12 -19.24
CA MET A 491 -40.68 9.99 -18.20
C MET A 491 -39.71 11.03 -18.78
N LEU A 492 -40.19 11.86 -19.71
CA LEU A 492 -39.36 12.81 -20.46
C LEU A 492 -38.65 13.84 -19.59
N ASP A 493 -39.29 14.32 -18.52
CA ASP A 493 -38.67 15.27 -17.57
C ASP A 493 -37.42 14.69 -16.89
N LYS A 494 -37.45 13.39 -16.53
CA LYS A 494 -36.31 12.71 -15.92
C LYS A 494 -35.21 12.45 -16.93
N TYR A 495 -35.58 12.15 -18.18
CA TYR A 495 -34.64 11.99 -19.28
C TYR A 495 -33.85 13.27 -19.57
N GLU A 496 -34.52 14.42 -19.62
CA GLU A 496 -33.86 15.72 -19.82
C GLU A 496 -32.92 16.08 -18.67
N LYS A 497 -33.35 15.86 -17.43
CA LYS A 497 -32.51 16.03 -16.23
C LYS A 497 -31.27 15.14 -16.27
N LEU A 498 -31.43 13.87 -16.66
CA LEU A 498 -30.32 12.91 -16.80
C LEU A 498 -29.30 13.38 -17.83
N LYS A 499 -29.75 13.83 -19.01
CA LYS A 499 -28.87 14.37 -20.07
C LYS A 499 -28.14 15.64 -19.66
N LYS A 500 -28.81 16.53 -18.91
CA LYS A 500 -28.20 17.75 -18.38
C LYS A 500 -27.13 17.43 -17.33
N LYS A 501 -27.41 16.49 -16.41
CA LYS A 501 -26.49 16.11 -15.33
C LYS A 501 -25.26 15.34 -15.84
N TYR A 502 -25.43 14.45 -16.81
CA TYR A 502 -24.35 13.64 -17.37
C TYR A 502 -24.11 13.93 -18.85
N ALA A 503 -23.92 15.20 -19.19
CA ALA A 503 -23.58 15.60 -20.56
C ALA A 503 -22.30 14.89 -21.03
N PRO A 504 -22.27 14.36 -22.27
CA PRO A 504 -21.09 13.71 -22.79
C PRO A 504 -19.93 14.71 -22.87
N PRO A 505 -18.70 14.31 -22.49
CA PRO A 505 -17.57 15.22 -22.48
C PRO A 505 -17.31 15.74 -23.91
N LYS A 506 -17.37 17.07 -24.09
CA LYS A 506 -17.01 17.72 -25.36
C LYS A 506 -15.53 17.43 -25.67
N ARG A 507 -15.26 16.96 -26.88
CA ARG A 507 -13.90 16.66 -27.35
C ARG A 507 -13.48 17.73 -28.34
N GLU A 508 -12.38 18.39 -28.04
CA GLU A 508 -11.77 19.38 -28.91
C GLU A 508 -10.57 18.76 -29.62
N TYR A 509 -10.39 19.12 -30.89
CA TYR A 509 -9.16 18.81 -31.60
C TYR A 509 -8.17 19.94 -31.36
N ARG A 510 -7.01 19.61 -30.82
CA ARG A 510 -5.89 20.56 -30.72
C ARG A 510 -4.68 19.99 -31.44
N TYR A 511 -3.98 20.84 -32.16
CA TYR A 511 -2.73 20.48 -32.79
C TYR A 511 -1.63 20.59 -31.73
N ILE A 512 -1.06 19.45 -31.35
CA ILE A 512 0.11 19.40 -30.47
C ILE A 512 1.25 18.82 -31.29
N LYS A 513 2.33 19.59 -31.45
CA LYS A 513 3.52 19.22 -32.25
C LYS A 513 3.16 18.75 -33.69
N GLY A 514 2.27 19.49 -34.36
CA GLY A 514 1.85 19.20 -35.74
C GLY A 514 0.89 18.01 -35.91
N LYS A 515 0.61 17.24 -34.86
CA LYS A 515 -0.37 16.14 -34.90
C LYS A 515 -1.70 16.59 -34.30
N ARG A 516 -2.81 16.27 -34.99
CA ARG A 516 -4.17 16.54 -34.53
C ARG A 516 -4.52 15.56 -33.40
N VAL A 517 -4.47 16.02 -32.15
CA VAL A 517 -4.78 15.20 -30.98
C VAL A 517 -6.17 15.57 -30.46
N ARG A 518 -6.97 14.54 -30.17
CA ARG A 518 -8.34 14.68 -29.65
C ARG A 518 -8.31 14.73 -28.12
N ILE A 519 -8.43 15.93 -27.56
CA ILE A 519 -8.31 16.19 -26.13
C ILE A 519 -9.71 16.37 -25.52
N ARG A 520 -9.91 15.91 -24.27
CA ARG A 520 -11.14 16.21 -23.51
C ARG A 520 -11.13 17.69 -23.15
N SER A 521 -12.16 18.44 -23.53
CA SER A 521 -12.31 19.85 -23.12
C SER A 521 -12.46 19.88 -21.58
N LYS A 522 -11.63 20.68 -20.89
CA LYS A 522 -11.77 20.87 -19.44
C LYS A 522 -12.97 21.77 -19.21
N HIS A 523 -14.05 21.23 -18.66
CA HIS A 523 -15.02 22.07 -17.96
C HIS A 523 -14.40 22.45 -16.60
N LEU A 524 -14.12 23.73 -16.40
CA LEU A 524 -14.11 24.30 -15.06
C LEU A 524 -15.52 24.11 -14.50
N HIS A 525 -15.63 23.41 -13.38
CA HIS A 525 -16.82 23.49 -12.55
C HIS A 525 -16.78 24.86 -11.87
N GLU A 526 -17.65 25.79 -12.28
CA GLU A 526 -18.09 26.87 -11.40
C GLU A 526 -18.90 26.23 -10.27
N PHE A 527 -18.38 26.36 -9.04
CA PHE A 527 -19.14 26.31 -7.81
C PHE A 527 -19.11 27.74 -7.24
N GLY A 528 -20.28 28.24 -6.85
CA GLY A 528 -20.53 29.62 -6.36
C GLY A 528 -21.43 30.36 -7.36
N ASP A 529 -22.56 30.96 -7.03
CA ASP A 529 -23.03 31.45 -5.74
C ASP A 529 -24.57 31.54 -5.74
N ALA A 530 -25.18 31.19 -4.61
CA ALA A 530 -26.53 31.62 -4.26
C ALA A 530 -26.39 32.81 -3.30
N SER A 531 -26.21 34.02 -3.84
CA SER A 531 -26.54 35.27 -3.14
C SER A 531 -26.56 36.44 -4.13
N GLU A 532 -27.75 36.83 -4.59
CA GLU A 532 -27.94 38.14 -5.20
C GLU A 532 -28.10 39.18 -4.10
N GLY A 533 -27.23 40.18 -4.09
CA GLY A 533 -27.34 41.34 -3.23
C GLY A 533 -26.31 42.43 -3.56
N VAL A 534 -26.79 43.45 -4.30
CA VAL A 534 -26.38 44.87 -4.18
C VAL A 534 -25.15 45.36 -4.99
N ASN A 535 -25.48 46.07 -6.07
CA ASN A 535 -24.97 47.38 -6.55
C ASN A 535 -23.47 47.66 -6.87
N LYS A 536 -23.25 47.93 -8.17
CA LYS A 536 -22.95 49.26 -8.79
C LYS A 536 -21.47 49.74 -8.89
N PHE A 537 -21.21 50.35 -10.06
CA PHE A 537 -20.06 51.21 -10.49
C PHE A 537 -18.78 50.45 -10.92
N ASP A 538 -18.01 50.81 -11.96
CA ASP A 538 -18.11 51.81 -13.03
C ASP A 538 -17.08 51.45 -14.15
N LYS A 539 -17.24 52.10 -15.30
CA LYS A 539 -16.31 52.35 -16.43
C LYS A 539 -14.83 52.60 -16.01
N GLU A 540 -13.76 52.51 -16.81
CA GLU A 540 -13.47 52.82 -18.22
C GLU A 540 -12.00 52.38 -18.49
N SER A 541 -11.66 51.87 -19.68
CA SER A 541 -10.74 52.48 -20.67
C SER A 541 -9.24 52.11 -20.66
N ASN A 542 -8.83 51.62 -21.83
CA ASN A 542 -7.68 52.03 -22.68
C ASN A 542 -6.22 51.59 -22.44
N GLU A 543 -5.66 51.18 -23.60
CA GLU A 543 -4.31 51.43 -24.14
C GLU A 543 -3.14 50.45 -23.85
N ASN A 544 -3.01 49.43 -24.71
CA ASN A 544 -1.96 49.21 -25.75
C ASN A 544 -0.59 49.95 -25.65
N PRO A 545 0.49 49.51 -26.35
CA PRO A 545 1.21 48.22 -26.34
C PRO A 545 2.77 48.40 -26.43
N ASN A 546 3.47 47.28 -26.68
CA ASN A 546 4.81 47.12 -27.30
C ASN A 546 6.09 46.95 -26.45
N GLY A 547 6.71 45.78 -26.69
CA GLY A 547 8.13 45.59 -26.98
C GLY A 547 8.83 44.64 -26.02
N MET A 548 9.63 43.64 -26.43
CA MET A 548 10.13 43.14 -27.71
C MET A 548 10.77 41.77 -27.44
N CYS A 549 10.81 40.90 -28.47
CA CYS A 549 11.90 39.99 -28.90
C CYS A 549 12.57 39.04 -27.87
N GLU A 550 13.04 37.84 -28.20
CA GLU A 550 13.36 37.18 -29.47
C GLU A 550 13.67 35.69 -29.23
N ASP A 551 13.37 34.87 -30.24
CA ASP A 551 14.10 33.69 -30.76
C ASP A 551 14.66 32.60 -29.83
N ALA A 552 14.18 31.36 -29.94
CA ALA A 552 14.48 30.32 -30.95
C ALA A 552 15.51 29.32 -30.38
N THR A 553 15.28 28.01 -30.40
CA THR A 553 15.47 27.21 -31.61
C THR A 553 15.00 25.77 -31.41
N VAL A 554 14.44 25.21 -32.48
CA VAL A 554 14.13 23.79 -32.68
C VAL A 554 15.35 23.11 -33.31
N ARG A 555 15.65 21.87 -32.92
CA ARG A 555 16.17 20.84 -33.84
C ARG A 555 15.71 19.44 -33.42
N ALA A 556 15.35 18.66 -34.42
CA ALA A 556 14.64 17.39 -34.38
C ALA A 556 15.57 16.22 -34.78
N ASP A 557 14.95 15.03 -34.89
CA ASP A 557 15.36 13.78 -35.55
C ASP A 557 15.82 12.65 -34.59
N THR A 558 15.40 11.38 -34.70
CA THR A 558 14.55 10.62 -35.66
C THR A 558 14.15 9.24 -35.08
N LEU A 559 12.96 8.70 -35.50
CA LEU A 559 12.57 7.31 -35.91
C LEU A 559 13.03 6.06 -35.08
N ASN A 560 12.27 4.98 -34.81
CA ASN A 560 11.21 4.17 -35.46
C ASN A 560 10.44 3.34 -34.39
N GLY A 561 9.12 3.04 -34.53
CA GLY A 561 8.56 1.69 -34.88
C GLY A 561 8.39 0.79 -33.63
N ASP A 562 7.27 0.16 -33.24
CA ASP A 562 6.13 -0.38 -33.98
C ASP A 562 4.83 -0.40 -33.14
N THR A 563 3.72 -0.24 -33.85
CA THR A 563 2.32 -0.44 -33.42
C THR A 563 1.86 -1.85 -33.76
N ASN A 564 0.97 -2.43 -32.95
CA ASN A 564 -0.05 -3.36 -33.44
C ASN A 564 -1.37 -3.14 -32.68
N LEU A 565 -2.35 -2.65 -33.43
CA LEU A 565 -3.77 -2.50 -33.12
C LEU A 565 -4.50 -3.72 -33.72
N CYS A 566 -5.40 -4.34 -32.98
CA CYS A 566 -6.45 -5.19 -33.55
C CYS A 566 -7.73 -4.35 -33.69
N GLU A 567 -8.21 -4.19 -34.91
CA GLU A 567 -9.55 -3.70 -35.24
C GLU A 567 -10.43 -4.90 -35.58
N ASP A 568 -11.60 -5.01 -34.94
CA ASP A 568 -12.71 -5.84 -35.40
C ASP A 568 -13.64 -4.95 -36.23
N ALA A 569 -13.87 -5.33 -37.49
CA ALA A 569 -14.84 -4.71 -38.40
C ALA A 569 -16.07 -5.62 -38.53
N GLU A 570 -17.25 -5.04 -38.29
CA GLU A 570 -18.55 -5.67 -38.54
C GLU A 570 -18.87 -5.68 -40.05
N VAL A 571 -19.51 -6.78 -40.44
CA VAL A 571 -19.98 -7.15 -41.77
C VAL A 571 -21.28 -6.42 -42.10
N GLY A 572 -21.34 -5.84 -43.29
CA GLY A 572 -22.58 -5.43 -43.96
C GLY A 572 -22.83 -6.34 -45.17
N SER A 573 -24.01 -6.94 -45.20
CA SER A 573 -24.60 -7.72 -46.28
C SER A 573 -24.88 -6.87 -47.53
N ASP A 574 -24.71 -7.46 -48.72
CA ASP A 574 -25.68 -7.32 -49.81
C ASP A 574 -25.44 -8.39 -50.90
N GLU A 575 -26.49 -8.59 -51.68
CA GLU A 575 -26.98 -9.76 -52.39
C GLU A 575 -26.33 -10.14 -53.74
N LEU A 576 -26.53 -11.44 -54.09
CA LEU A 576 -26.86 -12.03 -55.41
C LEU A 576 -25.86 -11.89 -56.59
N ASP A 577 -25.32 -13.02 -57.07
CA ASP A 577 -25.84 -13.69 -58.27
C ASP A 577 -25.13 -15.03 -58.58
N GLU A 578 -25.89 -15.91 -59.21
CA GLU A 578 -25.58 -17.26 -59.69
C GLU A 578 -24.37 -17.32 -60.66
N VAL A 579 -23.77 -18.50 -60.80
CA VAL A 579 -23.58 -19.24 -62.08
C VAL A 579 -22.62 -20.44 -61.88
N THR A 580 -23.24 -21.62 -61.83
CA THR A 580 -22.87 -22.93 -62.38
C THR A 580 -21.41 -23.43 -62.49
N ASN A 581 -21.28 -24.69 -62.01
CA ASN A 581 -20.70 -25.88 -62.68
C ASN A 581 -19.22 -26.23 -62.61
N SER A 582 -19.04 -27.50 -62.19
CA SER A 582 -18.03 -28.50 -62.60
C SER A 582 -16.59 -28.25 -62.12
N SER A 583 -15.86 -29.19 -61.53
CA SER A 583 -15.93 -30.66 -61.50
C SER A 583 -15.24 -31.19 -60.25
#